data_AF-K0TBP0-F1
#
_entry.id   AF-K0TBP0-F1
#
_cell.length_a   1.000
_cell.length_b   1.000
_cell.length_c   1.000
_cell.angle_alpha   90.00
_cell.angle_beta   90.00
_cell.angle_gamma   90.00
#
_symmetry.space_group_name_H-M   'P 1'
#
loop_
_entity.id
_entity.type
_entity.pdbx_description
1 polymer ?
#
loop_
_entity_poly.entity_id
_entity_poly.type
_entity_poly.pdbx_seq_one_letter_code
_entity_poly.pdbx_strand_id
1 'polypeptide(L)'
;MAILPYDCLETQPLERKPPGSYRFGLLAGEDNPHPTQHRAQSSPHLSRLHQQTSQDIGIGAKAKDEGAIGTTKLAQHTRQDEEQSYGIYVHIPYCRRRCSYCDFAIVPIGANLSDRGKSGFESMDNTYRRALLQEIDSIRAKEKIKLRSIYFGGGTPSLAPLDTLQQVMNALLHDDDSPFVLQRGGECTIEMDPGTFDLSHLQSIKRIGFNRISLGVQSFDDSLLEIMGRVHKSEDVYATVEMIRKVFGGDANYSIDLISGTPGLSLAKWAETLSEATRLQPRPKHMSIYDLQVEEGTAFWKRYGDQRDSEAQQLNAVDHDSTPALPSAEECAFMYSYASGYLRSKSFEHYEISSYADASDSGNISYRSQHNSNYWGYRSSWFAIGLGATSRVNGVRIARPRALSDYCQWAEQLSSEPLACMVPGEDEDDDNDELLDLAMTRLRTSDGLDLDFVAEKFGQKCVVDILCGFQLALDLNLGTRITSEQNKLGSIRLNDPGGFLFSNNIISNVFLELEKSS
;
A
#
# COMPACT_ATOMS: atom_id res chain seq x y z
N MET A 1 -3.87 6.39 -3.19
CA MET A 1 -5.08 6.09 -2.39
C MET A 1 -4.82 4.81 -1.66
N ALA A 2 -4.94 4.87 -0.34
CA ALA A 2 -4.18 4.10 0.65
C ALA A 2 -4.53 2.60 0.76
N ILE A 3 -5.03 2.00 -0.30
CA ILE A 3 -5.35 0.58 -0.37
C ILE A 3 -4.73 0.08 -1.67
N LEU A 4 -3.54 -0.51 -1.58
CA LEU A 4 -3.21 -1.57 -2.52
C LEU A 4 -4.22 -2.68 -2.22
N PRO A 5 -5.14 -3.03 -3.13
CA PRO A 5 -5.91 -4.23 -2.95
C PRO A 5 -4.88 -5.36 -2.87
N TYR A 6 -4.84 -6.06 -1.75
CA TYR A 6 -4.07 -7.30 -1.58
C TYR A 6 -4.59 -8.43 -2.52
N ASP A 7 -5.44 -8.11 -3.51
CA ASP A 7 -6.11 -9.00 -4.45
C ASP A 7 -5.21 -9.41 -5.64
N CYS A 8 -3.92 -9.04 -5.67
CA CYS A 8 -2.96 -9.58 -6.64
C CYS A 8 -2.36 -10.95 -6.24
N LEU A 9 -2.91 -11.63 -5.24
CA LEU A 9 -2.68 -13.06 -5.01
C LEU A 9 -3.97 -13.80 -5.28
N GLU A 10 -3.96 -14.57 -6.38
CA GLU A 10 -5.04 -15.39 -6.92
C GLU A 10 -5.92 -16.03 -5.83
N THR A 11 -7.18 -15.58 -5.71
CA THR A 11 -8.22 -16.41 -5.13
C THR A 11 -8.72 -17.39 -6.20
N GLN A 12 -8.02 -18.51 -6.37
CA GLN A 12 -8.65 -19.73 -6.86
C GLN A 12 -8.78 -20.73 -5.70
N PRO A 13 -9.93 -21.39 -5.52
CA PRO A 13 -10.05 -22.45 -4.53
C PRO A 13 -9.05 -23.56 -4.87
N LEU A 14 -8.26 -23.97 -3.87
CA LEU A 14 -7.34 -25.11 -3.90
C LEU A 14 -8.13 -26.41 -4.14
N GLU A 15 -8.49 -26.70 -5.39
CA GLU A 15 -8.73 -28.08 -5.80
C GLU A 15 -7.37 -28.78 -5.89
N ARG A 16 -7.11 -29.69 -4.94
CA ARG A 16 -5.93 -30.55 -4.90
C ARG A 16 -5.76 -31.29 -6.25
N LYS A 17 -4.84 -30.83 -7.09
CA LYS A 17 -4.30 -31.64 -8.21
C LYS A 17 -3.03 -32.36 -7.75
N PRO A 18 -2.84 -33.63 -8.14
CA PRO A 18 -1.70 -34.45 -7.70
C PRO A 18 -0.37 -33.94 -8.29
N PRO A 19 0.77 -34.23 -7.64
CA PRO A 19 2.05 -33.62 -7.95
C PRO A 19 2.60 -34.13 -9.29
N GLY A 20 2.76 -33.22 -10.25
CA GLY A 20 3.41 -33.51 -11.52
C GLY A 20 3.18 -32.41 -12.55
N SER A 21 4.25 -31.67 -12.88
CA SER A 21 4.41 -30.71 -13.97
C SER A 21 3.93 -29.26 -13.76
N TYR A 22 4.71 -28.48 -13.01
CA TYR A 22 4.89 -27.06 -13.35
C TYR A 22 5.90 -26.98 -14.50
N ARG A 23 5.43 -26.68 -15.71
CA ARG A 23 6.31 -26.37 -16.85
C ARG A 23 6.64 -24.87 -16.82
N PHE A 24 7.87 -24.55 -16.41
CA PHE A 24 8.49 -23.26 -16.66
C PHE A 24 8.76 -23.12 -18.17
N GLY A 25 8.16 -22.10 -18.79
CA GLY A 25 8.40 -21.74 -20.19
C GLY A 25 9.74 -21.05 -20.36
N LEU A 26 10.79 -21.83 -20.59
CA LEU A 26 11.99 -21.37 -21.29
C LEU A 26 11.74 -21.59 -22.79
N LEU A 27 11.79 -20.50 -23.57
CA LEU A 27 11.71 -20.55 -25.02
C LEU A 27 12.92 -21.29 -25.59
N ALA A 28 12.67 -22.41 -26.27
CA ALA A 28 13.48 -22.90 -27.36
C ALA A 28 12.54 -23.51 -28.41
N GLY A 29 12.49 -22.90 -29.61
CA GLY A 29 12.07 -23.60 -30.82
C GLY A 29 13.04 -24.76 -31.11
N GLU A 30 12.74 -25.77 -31.91
CA GLU A 30 11.76 -25.97 -32.97
C GLU A 30 11.57 -27.49 -33.10
N ASP A 31 10.63 -27.97 -33.92
CA ASP A 31 10.84 -29.22 -34.64
C ASP A 31 10.04 -29.23 -35.96
N ASN A 32 10.78 -29.14 -37.07
CA ASN A 32 10.45 -29.79 -38.34
C ASN A 32 11.77 -30.32 -38.93
N PRO A 33 11.80 -31.50 -39.58
CA PRO A 33 12.98 -32.36 -39.60
C PRO A 33 13.97 -32.06 -40.74
N HIS A 34 15.28 -32.19 -40.41
CA HIS A 34 16.49 -32.60 -41.19
C HIS A 34 16.61 -32.35 -42.72
N PRO A 35 17.82 -32.37 -43.34
CA PRO A 35 19.20 -32.52 -42.82
C PRO A 35 20.22 -31.48 -43.38
N THR A 36 21.42 -31.36 -42.79
CA THR A 36 22.72 -31.64 -43.46
C THR A 36 23.92 -31.22 -42.60
N GLN A 37 24.98 -32.00 -42.78
CA GLN A 37 26.28 -31.97 -42.11
C GLN A 37 27.03 -30.65 -42.33
N HIS A 38 27.78 -30.18 -41.33
CA HIS A 38 29.22 -29.88 -41.47
C HIS A 38 29.89 -29.64 -40.11
N ARG A 39 31.19 -29.90 -40.08
CA ARG A 39 32.07 -30.20 -38.95
C ARG A 39 33.11 -29.09 -38.83
N ALA A 40 33.31 -28.52 -37.63
CA ALA A 40 34.53 -27.82 -37.18
C ALA A 40 34.41 -27.55 -35.65
N GLN A 41 35.03 -28.33 -34.76
CA GLN A 41 36.39 -28.26 -34.22
C GLN A 41 36.73 -27.02 -33.35
N SER A 42 36.81 -27.28 -32.03
CA SER A 42 37.76 -26.77 -30.99
C SER A 42 37.83 -25.24 -30.71
N SER A 43 37.97 -24.73 -29.47
CA SER A 43 38.60 -25.26 -28.25
C SER A 43 38.23 -24.40 -26.99
N PRO A 44 38.62 -24.81 -25.77
CA PRO A 44 37.96 -24.50 -24.49
C PRO A 44 38.73 -23.49 -23.60
N HIS A 45 38.05 -22.88 -22.63
CA HIS A 45 38.63 -22.50 -21.32
C HIS A 45 37.53 -22.05 -20.37
N LEU A 46 37.25 -22.83 -19.32
CA LEU A 46 36.85 -22.42 -17.95
C LEU A 46 36.22 -23.62 -17.24
N SER A 47 37.08 -24.51 -16.74
CA SER A 47 36.72 -25.50 -15.73
C SER A 47 37.95 -25.73 -14.85
N ARG A 48 37.95 -25.10 -13.68
CA ARG A 48 38.69 -25.46 -12.45
C ARG A 48 38.61 -24.29 -11.48
N LEU A 49 37.76 -24.42 -10.46
CA LEU A 49 37.98 -23.95 -9.08
C LEU A 49 36.77 -24.35 -8.23
N HIS A 50 36.61 -25.65 -8.06
CA HIS A 50 35.86 -26.23 -6.95
C HIS A 50 36.70 -27.35 -6.38
N GLN A 51 37.43 -27.05 -5.31
CA GLN A 51 37.81 -27.93 -4.21
C GLN A 51 38.92 -27.25 -3.39
N GLN A 52 38.83 -27.43 -2.06
CA GLN A 52 39.72 -26.95 -1.00
C GLN A 52 39.40 -25.53 -0.51
N THR A 53 38.67 -25.42 0.61
CA THR A 53 39.29 -25.38 1.95
C THR A 53 38.19 -25.32 3.02
N SER A 54 38.10 -26.39 3.80
CA SER A 54 37.58 -26.36 5.17
C SER A 54 38.78 -26.50 6.11
N GLN A 55 38.68 -25.86 7.27
CA GLN A 55 39.53 -25.92 8.47
C GLN A 55 40.59 -24.81 8.69
N ASP A 56 40.22 -24.00 9.69
CA ASP A 56 41.00 -23.38 10.75
C ASP A 56 41.79 -22.08 10.57
N ILE A 57 41.71 -21.33 11.68
CA ILE A 57 42.62 -20.32 12.25
C ILE A 57 42.31 -18.85 11.92
N GLY A 58 41.94 -18.09 12.97
CA GLY A 58 42.82 -17.00 13.39
C GLY A 58 42.19 -15.63 13.62
N ILE A 59 41.96 -15.34 14.89
CA ILE A 59 41.88 -14.02 15.53
C ILE A 59 42.82 -12.98 14.90
N GLY A 60 42.26 -11.80 14.56
CA GLY A 60 42.94 -10.51 14.73
C GLY A 60 43.21 -9.68 13.48
N ALA A 61 42.40 -8.66 13.23
CA ALA A 61 42.88 -7.37 12.71
C ALA A 61 41.89 -6.24 13.05
N LYS A 62 42.44 -5.16 13.63
CA LYS A 62 41.77 -3.96 14.10
C LYS A 62 41.13 -3.18 12.95
N ALA A 63 39.82 -2.91 13.04
CA ALA A 63 39.19 -1.83 12.27
C ALA A 63 39.47 -0.49 12.96
N LYS A 64 39.90 0.50 12.18
CA LYS A 64 40.07 1.88 12.62
C LYS A 64 38.71 2.57 12.74
N ASP A 65 38.58 3.25 13.85
CA ASP A 65 37.47 4.04 14.34
C ASP A 65 37.41 5.38 13.60
N GLU A 66 36.35 5.64 12.83
CA GLU A 66 35.98 6.99 12.39
C GLU A 66 34.45 7.13 12.32
N GLY A 67 33.91 8.00 13.20
CA GLY A 67 32.71 8.79 12.89
C GLY A 67 31.38 8.28 13.46
N ALA A 68 31.18 8.46 14.76
CA ALA A 68 29.88 8.33 15.43
C ALA A 68 28.80 9.20 14.76
N ILE A 69 27.79 8.55 14.18
CA ILE A 69 26.50 9.16 13.84
C ILE A 69 25.46 8.57 14.80
N GLY A 70 24.59 9.45 15.30
CA GLY A 70 23.80 9.31 16.51
C GLY A 70 23.06 7.99 16.68
N THR A 71 22.94 7.59 17.93
CA THR A 71 22.10 6.50 18.42
C THR A 71 20.65 6.71 17.98
N THR A 72 20.29 6.15 16.83
CA THR A 72 18.90 5.90 16.47
C THR A 72 18.34 4.97 17.54
N LYS A 73 17.39 5.45 18.36
CA LYS A 73 16.61 4.57 19.22
C LYS A 73 16.09 3.45 18.32
N LEU A 74 16.54 2.22 18.56
CA LEU A 74 15.96 1.04 17.91
C LEU A 74 14.46 1.12 18.17
N ALA A 75 13.67 1.03 17.09
CA ALA A 75 12.30 0.58 17.20
C ALA A 75 12.38 -0.88 17.67
N GLN A 76 12.52 -1.06 18.99
CA GLN A 76 12.22 -2.32 19.63
C GLN A 76 10.76 -2.61 19.30
N HIS A 77 10.43 -3.87 19.03
CA HIS A 77 9.05 -4.33 19.10
C HIS A 77 8.49 -3.88 20.44
N THR A 78 7.82 -2.73 20.48
CA THR A 78 7.24 -2.25 21.72
C THR A 78 6.11 -3.20 22.00
N ARG A 79 5.99 -3.71 23.22
CA ARG A 79 4.82 -4.48 23.69
C ARG A 79 3.46 -3.82 23.40
N GLN A 80 3.43 -2.58 22.90
CA GLN A 80 2.27 -1.92 22.29
C GLN A 80 1.79 -2.51 20.95
N ASP A 81 2.61 -3.29 20.25
CA ASP A 81 2.21 -4.08 19.08
C ASP A 81 1.50 -5.39 19.50
N GLU A 82 1.64 -5.81 20.76
CA GLU A 82 0.94 -6.97 21.32
C GLU A 82 -0.51 -6.64 21.74
N GLU A 83 -0.84 -5.36 21.99
CA GLU A 83 -2.23 -4.93 22.17
C GLU A 83 -2.90 -4.80 20.80
N GLN A 84 -3.72 -5.80 20.44
CA GLN A 84 -4.48 -5.82 19.19
C GLN A 84 -5.25 -4.51 18.99
N SER A 85 -4.78 -3.70 18.05
CA SER A 85 -5.39 -2.43 17.69
C SER A 85 -6.08 -2.55 16.34
N TYR A 86 -7.31 -2.07 16.26
CA TYR A 86 -8.09 -2.17 15.04
C TYR A 86 -8.08 -0.86 14.26
N GLY A 87 -8.02 -0.95 12.94
CA GLY A 87 -8.48 0.10 12.03
C GLY A 87 -9.90 -0.19 11.56
N ILE A 88 -10.64 0.83 11.14
CA ILE A 88 -11.85 0.63 10.33
C ILE A 88 -11.75 1.43 9.03
N TYR A 89 -12.03 0.76 7.92
CA TYR A 89 -12.14 1.35 6.61
C TYR A 89 -13.63 1.44 6.21
N VAL A 90 -14.04 2.59 5.70
CA VAL A 90 -15.38 2.84 5.18
C VAL A 90 -15.26 3.15 3.70
N HIS A 91 -15.79 2.26 2.86
CA HIS A 91 -15.81 2.46 1.42
C HIS A 91 -16.95 3.43 1.05
N ILE A 92 -16.61 4.54 0.40
CA ILE A 92 -17.56 5.49 -0.21
C ILE A 92 -17.31 5.48 -1.72
N PRO A 93 -18.19 4.90 -2.55
CA PRO A 93 -17.84 4.46 -3.89
C PRO A 93 -17.96 5.57 -4.94
N TYR A 94 -18.38 6.78 -4.58
CA TYR A 94 -18.75 7.79 -5.57
C TYR A 94 -17.54 8.41 -6.25
N CYS A 95 -17.57 8.51 -7.57
CA CYS A 95 -16.55 9.20 -8.37
C CYS A 95 -17.22 10.09 -9.43
N ARG A 96 -16.57 11.20 -9.83
CA ARG A 96 -17.04 11.99 -10.98
C ARG A 96 -17.01 11.16 -12.27
N ARG A 97 -15.93 10.41 -12.45
CA ARG A 97 -15.71 9.39 -13.49
C ARG A 97 -14.65 8.39 -13.04
N ARG A 98 -14.54 7.25 -13.72
CA ARG A 98 -13.44 6.30 -13.50
C ARG A 98 -12.15 6.87 -14.11
N CYS A 99 -11.07 6.93 -13.31
CA CYS A 99 -9.74 7.28 -13.78
C CYS A 99 -9.17 6.16 -14.66
N SER A 100 -8.26 6.47 -15.58
CA SER A 100 -7.76 5.53 -16.58
C SER A 100 -7.01 4.32 -15.98
N TYR A 101 -6.42 4.51 -14.80
CA TYR A 101 -5.67 3.50 -14.04
C TYR A 101 -6.49 2.79 -12.95
N CYS A 102 -7.72 3.22 -12.66
CA CYS A 102 -8.42 2.85 -11.43
C CYS A 102 -9.26 1.57 -11.59
N ASP A 103 -8.93 0.56 -10.79
CA ASP A 103 -9.57 -0.76 -10.68
C ASP A 103 -10.58 -0.85 -9.51
N PHE A 104 -10.67 0.19 -8.68
CA PHE A 104 -11.54 0.21 -7.51
C PHE A 104 -13.03 0.03 -7.84
N ALA A 105 -13.77 -0.50 -6.86
CA ALA A 105 -15.21 -0.64 -6.89
C ALA A 105 -15.89 0.73 -6.73
N ILE A 106 -16.06 1.46 -7.82
CA ILE A 106 -16.63 2.82 -7.81
C ILE A 106 -17.93 2.91 -8.59
N VAL A 107 -18.70 3.95 -8.27
CA VAL A 107 -19.95 4.35 -8.91
C VAL A 107 -19.77 5.75 -9.50
N PRO A 108 -19.73 5.89 -10.83
CA PRO A 108 -19.66 7.20 -11.48
C PRO A 108 -20.99 7.97 -11.29
N ILE A 109 -20.92 9.18 -10.74
CA ILE A 109 -22.10 10.02 -10.46
C ILE A 109 -22.21 11.25 -11.38
N GLY A 110 -21.31 11.36 -12.35
CA GLY A 110 -21.26 12.46 -13.32
C GLY A 110 -20.20 13.51 -13.00
N ALA A 111 -19.71 14.18 -14.04
CA ALA A 111 -18.63 15.13 -13.93
C ALA A 111 -19.10 16.49 -13.40
N ASN A 112 -20.35 16.91 -13.61
CA ASN A 112 -20.83 18.21 -13.16
C ASN A 112 -21.81 18.08 -11.98
N LEU A 113 -21.80 19.06 -11.08
CA LEU A 113 -22.75 19.13 -9.96
C LEU A 113 -24.22 19.14 -10.45
N SER A 114 -24.47 19.72 -11.63
CA SER A 114 -25.78 19.73 -12.29
C SER A 114 -26.27 18.34 -12.72
N ASP A 115 -25.37 17.36 -12.87
CA ASP A 115 -25.71 16.00 -13.31
C ASP A 115 -26.26 15.16 -12.15
N ARG A 116 -25.98 15.56 -10.90
CA ARG A 116 -26.45 14.88 -9.68
C ARG A 116 -27.97 14.96 -9.50
N GLY A 117 -28.57 16.11 -9.86
CA GLY A 117 -30.01 16.31 -9.79
C GLY A 117 -30.82 15.53 -10.84
N LYS A 118 -30.16 15.04 -11.91
CA LYS A 118 -30.82 14.30 -13.01
C LYS A 118 -30.65 12.77 -12.89
N SER A 119 -29.80 12.29 -11.99
CA SER A 119 -29.27 10.92 -11.98
C SER A 119 -29.84 10.00 -10.90
N GLY A 120 -30.83 10.45 -10.12
CA GLY A 120 -31.34 9.66 -8.99
C GLY A 120 -30.30 9.46 -7.87
N PHE A 121 -29.25 10.29 -7.85
CA PHE A 121 -28.13 10.19 -6.90
C PHE A 121 -28.59 10.17 -5.44
N GLU A 122 -29.55 11.02 -5.06
CA GLU A 122 -30.08 11.07 -3.70
C GLU A 122 -30.74 9.76 -3.28
N SER A 123 -31.54 9.14 -4.15
CA SER A 123 -32.17 7.84 -3.88
C SER A 123 -31.13 6.73 -3.75
N MET A 124 -30.12 6.75 -4.62
CA MET A 124 -29.00 5.80 -4.59
C MET A 124 -28.15 5.97 -3.32
N ASP A 125 -27.81 7.20 -2.95
CA ASP A 125 -27.08 7.51 -1.71
C ASP A 125 -27.88 7.12 -0.48
N ASN A 126 -29.18 7.42 -0.42
CA ASN A 126 -30.05 6.98 0.67
C ASN A 126 -30.09 5.45 0.80
N THR A 127 -30.08 4.72 -0.32
CA THR A 127 -30.04 3.25 -0.33
C THR A 127 -28.70 2.73 0.16
N TYR A 128 -27.60 3.31 -0.33
CA TYR A 128 -26.26 2.92 0.06
C TYR A 128 -25.95 3.24 1.52
N ARG A 129 -26.35 4.43 2.00
CA ARG A 129 -26.24 4.83 3.40
C ARG A 129 -26.98 3.85 4.31
N ARG A 130 -28.21 3.45 3.95
CA ARG A 130 -28.95 2.42 4.71
C ARG A 130 -28.18 1.11 4.78
N ALA A 131 -27.59 0.66 3.67
CA ALA A 131 -26.80 -0.57 3.64
C ALA A 131 -25.56 -0.46 4.54
N LEU A 132 -24.84 0.66 4.52
CA LEU A 132 -23.70 0.91 5.42
C LEU A 132 -24.13 0.88 6.89
N LEU A 133 -25.21 1.57 7.24
CA LEU A 133 -25.72 1.60 8.61
C LEU A 133 -26.17 0.20 9.06
N GLN A 134 -26.86 -0.54 8.20
CA GLN A 134 -27.28 -1.92 8.49
C GLN A 134 -26.07 -2.85 8.70
N GLU A 135 -24.99 -2.66 7.94
CA GLU A 135 -23.76 -3.42 8.13
C GLU A 135 -23.09 -3.09 9.46
N ILE A 136 -22.94 -1.80 9.80
CA ILE A 136 -22.41 -1.36 11.11
C ILE A 136 -23.26 -1.94 12.24
N ASP A 137 -24.59 -1.82 12.11
CA ASP A 137 -25.58 -2.36 13.03
C ASP A 137 -25.59 -3.88 13.07
N SER A 138 -24.88 -4.60 12.20
CA SER A 138 -24.76 -6.06 12.28
C SER A 138 -23.54 -6.50 13.09
N ILE A 139 -22.58 -5.59 13.33
CA ILE A 139 -21.37 -5.88 14.07
C ILE A 139 -21.71 -5.99 15.56
N ARG A 140 -21.44 -7.15 16.15
CA ARG A 140 -21.71 -7.42 17.57
C ARG A 140 -20.43 -7.76 18.31
N ALA A 141 -20.08 -6.96 19.31
CA ALA A 141 -18.95 -7.21 20.18
C ALA A 141 -19.39 -7.27 21.65
N LYS A 142 -18.78 -8.16 22.45
CA LYS A 142 -19.05 -8.26 23.89
C LYS A 142 -18.56 -7.02 24.65
N GLU A 143 -17.49 -6.41 24.16
CA GLU A 143 -16.88 -5.19 24.67
C GLU A 143 -16.61 -4.24 23.50
N LYS A 144 -16.52 -2.93 23.77
CA LYS A 144 -16.22 -1.95 22.72
C LYS A 144 -14.82 -2.17 22.16
N ILE A 145 -14.74 -2.32 20.84
CA ILE A 145 -13.52 -2.49 20.07
C ILE A 145 -12.78 -1.14 20.00
N LYS A 146 -11.53 -1.13 20.43
CA LYS A 146 -10.71 0.08 20.43
C LYS A 146 -10.09 0.30 19.04
N LEU A 147 -10.48 1.38 18.38
CA LEU A 147 -9.96 1.79 17.08
C LEU A 147 -8.76 2.74 17.25
N ARG A 148 -7.66 2.46 16.54
CA ARG A 148 -6.58 3.44 16.34
C ARG A 148 -6.86 4.37 15.16
N SER A 149 -7.62 3.91 14.17
CA SER A 149 -7.94 4.70 12.99
C SER A 149 -9.32 4.41 12.41
N ILE A 150 -9.90 5.44 11.79
CA ILE A 150 -11.07 5.39 10.92
C ILE A 150 -10.66 6.02 9.60
N TYR A 151 -10.88 5.33 8.49
CA TYR A 151 -10.50 5.80 7.16
C TYR A 151 -11.68 5.73 6.21
N PHE A 152 -12.12 6.87 5.72
CA PHE A 152 -13.13 6.95 4.65
C PHE A 152 -12.38 7.07 3.32
N GLY A 153 -12.54 6.08 2.45
CA GLY A 153 -11.88 6.05 1.14
C GLY A 153 -12.72 5.37 0.07
N GLY A 154 -12.09 4.96 -1.03
CA GLY A 154 -12.71 4.12 -2.06
C GLY A 154 -12.81 4.86 -3.37
N GLY A 155 -13.97 5.43 -3.67
CA GLY A 155 -14.11 6.38 -4.76
C GLY A 155 -13.55 7.74 -4.36
N THR A 156 -14.44 8.63 -3.95
CA THR A 156 -14.10 9.98 -3.52
C THR A 156 -15.09 10.39 -2.43
N PRO A 157 -14.79 10.10 -1.15
CA PRO A 157 -15.66 10.39 -0.01
C PRO A 157 -16.17 11.84 0.05
N SER A 158 -15.35 12.82 -0.35
CA SER A 158 -15.76 14.23 -0.48
C SER A 158 -16.94 14.49 -1.44
N LEU A 159 -17.28 13.53 -2.31
CA LEU A 159 -18.48 13.61 -3.16
C LEU A 159 -19.76 13.16 -2.44
N ALA A 160 -19.66 12.42 -1.33
CA ALA A 160 -20.84 12.00 -0.58
C ALA A 160 -21.56 13.19 0.07
N PRO A 161 -22.89 13.12 0.24
CA PRO A 161 -23.61 14.07 1.07
C PRO A 161 -23.03 14.10 2.49
N LEU A 162 -22.90 15.30 3.06
CA LEU A 162 -22.39 15.49 4.42
C LEU A 162 -23.24 14.74 5.46
N ASP A 163 -24.54 14.64 5.22
CA ASP A 163 -25.48 13.88 6.05
C ASP A 163 -25.11 12.38 6.09
N THR A 164 -24.72 11.79 4.95
CA THR A 164 -24.23 10.41 4.88
C THR A 164 -22.96 10.23 5.70
N LEU A 165 -21.97 11.12 5.53
CA LEU A 165 -20.72 11.05 6.29
C LEU A 165 -20.96 11.20 7.80
N GLN A 166 -21.84 12.12 8.20
CA GLN A 166 -22.17 12.36 9.61
C GLN A 166 -22.91 11.16 10.23
N GLN A 167 -23.90 10.59 9.54
CA GLN A 167 -24.66 9.44 10.06
C GLN A 167 -23.75 8.20 10.22
N VAL A 168 -22.88 7.93 9.25
CA VAL A 168 -21.93 6.82 9.36
C VAL A 168 -20.94 7.05 10.49
N MET A 169 -20.38 8.26 10.63
CA MET A 169 -19.50 8.58 11.76
C MET A 169 -20.22 8.45 13.11
N ASN A 170 -21.49 8.86 13.20
CA ASN A 170 -22.29 8.70 14.41
C ASN A 170 -22.50 7.23 14.78
N ALA A 171 -22.91 6.40 13.82
CA ALA A 171 -23.07 4.97 14.04
C ALA A 171 -21.76 4.30 14.48
N LEU A 172 -20.62 4.77 13.96
CA LEU A 172 -19.30 4.26 14.32
C LEU A 172 -18.78 4.71 15.69
N LEU A 173 -19.16 5.89 16.21
CA LEU A 173 -18.50 6.44 17.41
C LEU A 173 -19.41 7.04 18.47
N HIS A 174 -20.61 7.48 18.10
CA HIS A 174 -21.44 8.35 18.93
C HIS A 174 -22.74 7.70 19.38
N ASP A 175 -23.23 6.71 18.65
CA ASP A 175 -24.42 5.96 19.05
C ASP A 175 -24.08 5.07 20.26
N ASP A 176 -25.00 4.98 21.22
CA ASP A 176 -24.78 4.27 22.49
C ASP A 176 -24.42 2.79 22.24
N ASP A 177 -25.09 2.19 21.27
CA ASP A 177 -24.93 0.80 20.84
C ASP A 177 -23.73 0.58 19.90
N SER A 178 -22.96 1.62 19.60
CA SER A 178 -21.80 1.50 18.73
C SER A 178 -20.79 0.49 19.29
N PRO A 179 -20.34 -0.49 18.48
CA PRO A 179 -19.40 -1.51 18.92
C PRO A 179 -17.97 -0.98 19.04
N PHE A 180 -17.71 0.28 18.65
CA PHE A 180 -16.39 0.85 18.58
C PHE A 180 -16.18 2.01 19.57
N VAL A 181 -14.92 2.27 19.87
CA VAL A 181 -14.46 3.49 20.53
C VAL A 181 -13.14 3.92 19.92
N LEU A 182 -13.01 5.19 19.55
CA LEU A 182 -11.74 5.74 19.06
C LEU A 182 -10.78 5.94 20.23
N GLN A 183 -9.58 5.40 20.12
CA GLN A 183 -8.52 5.62 21.10
C GLN A 183 -8.10 7.10 21.13
N ARG A 184 -7.57 7.55 22.27
CA ARG A 184 -7.01 8.91 22.38
C ARG A 184 -5.88 9.08 21.37
N GLY A 185 -5.97 10.12 20.54
CA GLY A 185 -5.00 10.36 19.46
C GLY A 185 -5.26 9.53 18.21
N GLY A 186 -6.38 8.81 18.14
CA GLY A 186 -6.78 8.06 16.96
C GLY A 186 -7.01 8.96 15.74
N GLU A 187 -6.68 8.41 14.58
CA GLU A 187 -6.74 9.12 13.30
C GLU A 187 -8.11 8.92 12.64
N CYS A 188 -8.76 10.01 12.23
CA CYS A 188 -9.96 9.99 11.39
C CYS A 188 -9.60 10.62 10.04
N THR A 189 -9.30 9.77 9.07
CA THR A 189 -8.90 10.15 7.72
C THR A 189 -10.08 10.14 6.75
N ILE A 190 -10.14 11.15 5.88
CA ILE A 190 -11.03 11.17 4.72
C ILE A 190 -10.25 11.41 3.43
N GLU A 191 -10.51 10.60 2.41
CA GLU A 191 -10.04 10.86 1.05
C GLU A 191 -10.84 11.97 0.36
N MET A 192 -10.11 12.93 -0.20
CA MET A 192 -10.67 14.06 -0.91
C MET A 192 -9.96 14.26 -2.25
N ASP A 193 -10.72 14.72 -3.23
CA ASP A 193 -10.22 15.05 -4.56
C ASP A 193 -10.26 16.58 -4.71
N PRO A 194 -9.19 17.24 -5.21
CA PRO A 194 -9.27 18.67 -5.47
C PRO A 194 -10.48 19.04 -6.35
N GLY A 195 -11.13 20.17 -6.04
CA GLY A 195 -12.26 20.67 -6.82
C GLY A 195 -13.60 19.95 -6.61
N THR A 196 -13.72 19.04 -5.63
CA THR A 196 -14.99 18.38 -5.30
C THR A 196 -15.75 19.00 -4.13
N PHE A 197 -15.16 19.97 -3.44
CA PHE A 197 -15.70 20.59 -2.23
C PHE A 197 -15.36 22.08 -2.14
N ASP A 198 -16.09 22.79 -1.30
CA ASP A 198 -15.84 24.19 -0.97
C ASP A 198 -15.45 24.37 0.50
N LEU A 199 -15.23 25.62 0.91
CA LEU A 199 -14.83 25.96 2.27
C LEU A 199 -15.86 25.53 3.32
N SER A 200 -17.16 25.66 3.03
CA SER A 200 -18.24 25.29 3.95
C SER A 200 -18.33 23.78 4.14
N HIS A 201 -18.14 23.03 3.05
CA HIS A 201 -18.02 21.58 3.08
C HIS A 201 -16.83 21.16 3.95
N LEU A 202 -15.65 21.73 3.73
CA LEU A 202 -14.45 21.39 4.52
C LEU A 202 -14.61 21.72 6.02
N GLN A 203 -15.27 22.82 6.35
CA GLN A 203 -15.63 23.13 7.74
C GLN A 203 -16.56 22.08 8.34
N SER A 204 -17.49 21.54 7.55
CA SER A 204 -18.40 20.47 7.98
C SER A 204 -17.65 19.15 8.19
N ILE A 205 -16.72 18.81 7.29
CA ILE A 205 -15.81 17.66 7.45
C ILE A 205 -15.04 17.74 8.76
N LYS A 206 -14.46 18.91 9.10
CA LYS A 206 -13.80 19.12 10.40
C LYS A 206 -14.76 18.95 11.58
N ARG A 207 -16.00 19.44 11.47
CA ARG A 207 -17.02 19.30 12.53
C ARG A 207 -17.49 17.87 12.74
N ILE A 208 -17.56 17.05 11.68
CA ILE A 208 -17.91 15.63 11.76
C ILE A 208 -16.87 14.85 12.60
N GLY A 209 -15.63 15.34 12.67
CA GLY A 209 -14.56 14.75 13.48
C GLY A 209 -13.36 14.24 12.67
N PHE A 210 -13.34 14.47 11.35
CA PHE A 210 -12.15 14.18 10.55
C PHE A 210 -10.99 15.10 10.95
N ASN A 211 -9.86 14.49 11.27
CA ASN A 211 -8.66 15.17 11.74
C ASN A 211 -7.45 14.96 10.81
N ARG A 212 -7.63 14.19 9.73
CA ARG A 212 -6.64 14.02 8.65
C ARG A 212 -7.33 13.96 7.29
N ILE A 213 -6.70 14.56 6.28
CA ILE A 213 -7.19 14.53 4.89
C ILE A 213 -6.17 13.80 4.02
N SER A 214 -6.62 12.89 3.16
CA SER A 214 -5.79 12.32 2.11
C SER A 214 -6.19 12.90 0.76
N LEU A 215 -5.31 13.69 0.15
CA LEU A 215 -5.61 14.45 -1.06
C LEU A 215 -5.08 13.75 -2.32
N GLY A 216 -5.98 13.36 -3.22
CA GLY A 216 -5.64 12.71 -4.49
C GLY A 216 -5.04 13.66 -5.54
N VAL A 217 -3.83 14.17 -5.34
CA VAL A 217 -3.19 15.15 -6.25
C VAL A 217 -2.78 14.49 -7.56
N GLN A 218 -2.09 13.35 -7.48
CA GLN A 218 -1.48 12.54 -8.55
C GLN A 218 -0.37 13.25 -9.33
N SER A 219 -0.60 14.48 -9.78
CA SER A 219 0.35 15.31 -10.52
C SER A 219 0.01 16.80 -10.40
N PHE A 220 1.00 17.67 -10.59
CA PHE A 220 0.82 19.12 -10.77
C PHE A 220 0.80 19.55 -12.25
N ASP A 221 0.89 18.59 -13.18
CA ASP A 221 0.82 18.82 -14.61
C ASP A 221 -0.56 18.44 -15.15
N ASP A 222 -1.30 19.44 -15.64
CA ASP A 222 -2.67 19.28 -16.14
C ASP A 222 -2.78 18.28 -17.31
N SER A 223 -1.74 18.16 -18.16
CA SER A 223 -1.74 17.18 -19.26
C SER A 223 -1.64 15.75 -18.74
N LEU A 224 -0.86 15.51 -17.69
CA LEU A 224 -0.76 14.20 -17.04
C LEU A 224 -2.06 13.85 -16.30
N LEU A 225 -2.68 14.84 -15.64
CA LEU A 225 -3.99 14.68 -15.01
C LEU A 225 -5.06 14.27 -16.03
N GLU A 226 -5.07 14.91 -17.21
CA GLU A 226 -5.98 14.57 -18.29
C GLU A 226 -5.77 13.14 -18.82
N ILE A 227 -4.51 12.74 -19.07
CA ILE A 227 -4.14 11.38 -19.49
C ILE A 227 -4.64 10.32 -18.49
N MET A 228 -4.47 10.60 -17.19
CA MET A 228 -4.94 9.76 -16.10
C MET A 228 -6.47 9.75 -15.93
N GLY A 229 -7.20 10.59 -16.67
CA GLY A 229 -8.65 10.72 -16.54
C GLY A 229 -9.09 11.46 -15.27
N ARG A 230 -8.21 12.24 -14.66
CA ARG A 230 -8.56 13.12 -13.53
C ARG A 230 -9.37 14.31 -14.04
N VAL A 231 -10.29 14.82 -13.21
CA VAL A 231 -11.16 15.95 -13.59
C VAL A 231 -10.62 17.27 -13.06
N HIS A 232 -9.93 17.23 -11.92
CA HIS A 232 -9.29 18.40 -11.33
C HIS A 232 -8.04 18.81 -12.10
N LYS A 233 -7.63 20.06 -11.88
CA LYS A 233 -6.39 20.64 -12.39
C LYS A 233 -5.47 21.04 -11.24
N SER A 234 -4.24 21.40 -11.57
CA SER A 234 -3.27 21.95 -10.63
C SER A 234 -3.81 23.16 -9.84
N GLU A 235 -4.58 24.04 -10.49
CA GLU A 235 -5.22 25.18 -9.82
C GLU A 235 -6.17 24.77 -8.68
N ASP A 236 -6.90 23.66 -8.84
CA ASP A 236 -7.78 23.12 -7.82
C ASP A 236 -7.00 22.60 -6.61
N VAL A 237 -5.79 22.07 -6.83
CA VAL A 237 -4.89 21.62 -5.76
C VAL A 237 -4.49 22.82 -4.89
N TYR A 238 -4.05 23.92 -5.50
CA TYR A 238 -3.66 25.13 -4.77
C TYR A 238 -4.84 25.75 -4.02
N ALA A 239 -6.02 25.82 -4.66
CA ALA A 239 -7.24 26.31 -4.01
C ALA A 239 -7.63 25.42 -2.81
N THR A 240 -7.48 24.10 -2.95
CA THR A 240 -7.75 23.13 -1.89
C THR A 240 -6.81 23.31 -0.69
N VAL A 241 -5.51 23.43 -0.93
CA VAL A 241 -4.52 23.66 0.13
C VAL A 241 -4.79 24.97 0.86
N GLU A 242 -5.21 26.01 0.14
CA GLU A 242 -5.62 27.28 0.74
C GLU A 242 -6.88 27.14 1.62
N MET A 243 -7.84 26.30 1.24
CA MET A 243 -8.99 25.98 2.09
C MET A 243 -8.58 25.21 3.35
N ILE A 244 -7.68 24.22 3.22
CA ILE A 244 -7.11 23.49 4.35
C ILE A 244 -6.42 24.46 5.32
N ARG A 245 -5.63 25.41 4.80
CA ARG A 245 -5.00 26.47 5.60
C ARG A 245 -6.03 27.27 6.40
N LYS A 246 -7.12 27.70 5.76
CA LYS A 246 -8.17 28.50 6.41
C LYS A 246 -8.93 27.74 7.49
N VAL A 247 -9.15 26.43 7.31
CA VAL A 247 -9.98 25.61 8.20
C VAL A 247 -9.17 24.98 9.34
N PHE A 248 -7.95 24.52 9.05
CA PHE A 248 -7.11 23.80 10.01
C PHE A 248 -5.94 24.63 10.54
N GLY A 249 -5.50 25.68 9.83
CA GLY A 249 -4.41 26.54 10.30
C GLY A 249 -3.11 25.76 10.50
N GLY A 250 -2.47 25.96 11.65
CA GLY A 250 -1.24 25.24 12.03
C GLY A 250 -1.46 23.76 12.35
N ASP A 251 -2.69 23.35 12.63
CA ASP A 251 -3.06 21.96 12.94
C ASP A 251 -3.37 21.14 11.68
N ALA A 252 -3.07 21.69 10.49
CA ALA A 252 -3.31 21.00 9.22
C ALA A 252 -2.50 19.71 9.15
N ASN A 253 -3.20 18.58 9.24
CA ASN A 253 -2.67 17.24 9.00
C ASN A 253 -3.29 16.70 7.71
N TYR A 254 -2.52 16.72 6.63
CA TYR A 254 -2.98 16.16 5.37
C TYR A 254 -1.84 15.47 4.62
N SER A 255 -2.21 14.42 3.87
CA SER A 255 -1.37 13.80 2.86
C SER A 255 -1.69 14.27 1.47
N ILE A 256 -0.70 14.14 0.60
CA ILE A 256 -0.90 14.17 -0.84
C ILE A 256 -0.54 12.80 -1.40
N ASP A 257 -1.37 12.30 -2.31
CA ASP A 257 -1.07 11.11 -3.10
C ASP A 257 -0.52 11.56 -4.46
N LEU A 258 0.59 10.96 -4.89
CA LEU A 258 1.26 11.19 -6.17
C LEU A 258 1.44 9.85 -6.89
N ILE A 259 1.45 9.88 -8.24
CA ILE A 259 1.68 8.68 -9.05
C ILE A 259 2.88 8.91 -9.97
N SER A 260 3.87 8.05 -9.85
CA SER A 260 5.07 7.94 -10.70
C SER A 260 4.81 6.95 -11.86
N GLY A 261 5.68 6.95 -12.87
CA GLY A 261 5.59 5.96 -13.97
C GLY A 261 4.37 6.14 -14.90
N THR A 262 3.66 7.27 -14.84
CA THR A 262 2.48 7.50 -15.69
C THR A 262 2.86 7.82 -17.13
N PRO A 263 2.00 7.52 -18.13
CA PRO A 263 2.29 7.85 -19.52
C PRO A 263 2.58 9.34 -19.72
N GLY A 264 3.71 9.66 -20.35
CA GLY A 264 4.15 11.04 -20.62
C GLY A 264 4.82 11.76 -19.45
N LEU A 265 4.97 11.12 -18.30
CA LEU A 265 5.76 11.67 -17.18
C LEU A 265 7.25 11.55 -17.50
N SER A 266 7.92 12.68 -17.67
CA SER A 266 9.38 12.72 -17.80
C SER A 266 10.04 12.91 -16.44
N LEU A 267 11.34 12.60 -16.35
CA LEU A 267 12.13 12.84 -15.13
C LEU A 267 12.12 14.31 -14.68
N ALA A 268 12.10 15.26 -15.63
CA ALA A 268 12.01 16.68 -15.33
C ALA A 268 10.66 17.05 -14.70
N LYS A 269 9.55 16.59 -15.29
CA LYS A 269 8.19 16.80 -14.74
C LYS A 269 8.03 16.13 -13.38
N TRP A 270 8.68 14.98 -13.16
CA TRP A 270 8.69 14.31 -11.87
C TRP A 270 9.41 15.13 -10.79
N ALA A 271 10.59 15.66 -11.11
CA ALA A 271 11.33 16.55 -10.21
C ALA A 271 10.53 17.82 -9.88
N GLU A 272 9.85 18.40 -10.87
CA GLU A 272 8.94 19.54 -10.68
C GLU A 272 7.75 19.18 -9.77
N THR A 273 7.10 18.03 -10.00
CA THR A 273 5.98 17.53 -9.18
C THR A 273 6.36 17.43 -7.70
N LEU A 274 7.52 16.85 -7.40
CA LEU A 274 8.03 16.75 -6.03
C LEU A 274 8.42 18.12 -5.45
N SER A 275 9.00 19.00 -6.28
CA SER A 275 9.30 20.37 -5.88
C SER A 275 8.04 21.13 -5.48
N GLU A 276 6.99 21.11 -6.29
CA GLU A 276 5.71 21.77 -6.00
C GLU A 276 5.05 21.19 -4.75
N ALA A 277 4.96 19.85 -4.64
CA ALA A 277 4.47 19.14 -3.47
C ALA A 277 5.10 19.63 -2.15
N THR A 278 6.44 19.75 -2.13
CA THR A 278 7.18 20.16 -0.93
C THR A 278 7.11 21.67 -0.63
N ARG A 279 6.66 22.49 -1.60
CA ARG A 279 6.51 23.96 -1.47
C ARG A 279 5.13 24.39 -1.03
N LEU A 280 4.12 23.52 -1.10
CA LEU A 280 2.77 23.80 -0.60
C LEU A 280 2.77 24.38 0.82
N GLN A 281 1.85 25.31 1.08
CA GLN A 281 1.69 25.97 2.38
C GLN A 281 0.20 25.98 2.80
N PRO A 282 -0.17 25.35 3.94
CA PRO A 282 0.69 24.64 4.88
C PRO A 282 1.39 23.46 4.23
N ARG A 283 2.52 23.04 4.81
CA ARG A 283 3.29 21.91 4.29
C ARG A 283 2.53 20.60 4.51
N PRO A 284 2.47 19.68 3.52
CA PRO A 284 1.91 18.34 3.73
C PRO A 284 2.67 17.61 4.83
N LYS A 285 1.93 16.94 5.71
CA LYS A 285 2.52 16.15 6.80
C LYS A 285 2.86 14.73 6.38
N HIS A 286 2.34 14.29 5.24
CA HIS A 286 2.56 12.97 4.69
C HIS A 286 2.49 13.02 3.16
N MET A 287 3.20 12.12 2.49
CA MET A 287 3.12 11.93 1.05
C MET A 287 3.07 10.43 0.75
N SER A 288 2.09 10.02 -0.04
CA SER A 288 2.05 8.68 -0.64
C SER A 288 2.50 8.78 -2.08
N ILE A 289 3.54 8.05 -2.47
CA ILE A 289 4.05 7.96 -3.84
C ILE A 289 3.82 6.54 -4.32
N TYR A 290 2.94 6.39 -5.30
CA TYR A 290 2.65 5.12 -5.94
C TYR A 290 3.35 5.04 -7.28
N ASP A 291 3.92 3.88 -7.60
CA ASP A 291 4.28 3.57 -8.97
C ASP A 291 3.03 3.11 -9.70
N LEU A 292 2.81 3.59 -10.93
CA LEU A 292 1.65 3.20 -11.72
C LEU A 292 1.66 1.68 -11.96
N GLN A 293 0.65 1.00 -11.41
CA GLN A 293 0.34 -0.39 -11.74
C GLN A 293 -0.71 -0.43 -12.86
N VAL A 294 -0.41 -1.18 -13.92
CA VAL A 294 -1.34 -1.37 -15.04
C VAL A 294 -2.21 -2.58 -14.73
N GLU A 295 -3.35 -2.33 -14.08
CA GLU A 295 -4.26 -3.38 -13.61
C GLU A 295 -5.20 -3.88 -14.69
N GLU A 296 -5.44 -5.19 -14.71
CA GLU A 296 -6.36 -5.82 -15.66
C GLU A 296 -7.76 -5.19 -15.62
N GLY A 297 -8.38 -5.06 -16.79
CA GLY A 297 -9.70 -4.45 -16.93
C GLY A 297 -9.72 -2.91 -16.89
N THR A 298 -8.61 -2.24 -16.58
CA THR A 298 -8.53 -0.76 -16.63
C THR A 298 -8.39 -0.23 -18.05
N ALA A 299 -8.60 1.09 -18.24
CA ALA A 299 -8.40 1.72 -19.55
C ALA A 299 -6.92 1.71 -19.95
N PHE A 300 -6.01 1.85 -18.99
CA PHE A 300 -4.58 1.69 -19.21
C PHE A 300 -4.20 0.25 -19.56
N TRP A 301 -4.81 -0.78 -18.96
CA TRP A 301 -4.56 -2.16 -19.39
C TRP A 301 -4.97 -2.41 -20.84
N LYS A 302 -6.12 -1.90 -21.28
CA LYS A 302 -6.52 -2.01 -22.70
C LYS A 302 -5.53 -1.35 -23.67
N ARG A 303 -4.75 -0.38 -23.20
CA ARG A 303 -3.77 0.37 -24.01
C ARG A 303 -2.36 -0.22 -23.92
N TYR A 304 -1.95 -0.65 -22.74
CA TYR A 304 -0.55 -1.00 -22.43
C TYR A 304 -0.38 -2.45 -21.96
N GLY A 305 -1.45 -3.22 -21.79
CA GLY A 305 -1.42 -4.55 -21.20
C GLY A 305 -0.59 -5.56 -21.98
N ASP A 306 -0.72 -5.54 -23.32
CA ASP A 306 0.03 -6.39 -24.25
C ASP A 306 1.48 -5.93 -24.47
N GLN A 307 1.88 -4.76 -23.94
CA GLN A 307 3.21 -4.18 -24.13
C GLN A 307 4.21 -4.57 -23.02
N ARG A 308 3.80 -5.39 -22.05
CA ARG A 308 4.67 -5.83 -20.94
C ARG A 308 5.67 -6.92 -21.32
N ASP A 309 5.37 -7.74 -22.33
CA ASP A 309 6.17 -8.95 -22.67
C ASP A 309 7.09 -8.79 -23.88
N SER A 310 7.20 -7.59 -24.46
CA SER A 310 8.12 -7.36 -25.58
C SER A 310 9.04 -6.18 -25.29
N GLU A 311 10.33 -6.34 -25.60
CA GLU A 311 11.33 -5.27 -25.75
C GLU A 311 10.89 -4.17 -26.75
N ALA A 312 9.69 -4.28 -27.33
CA ALA A 312 9.08 -3.33 -28.25
C ALA A 312 8.52 -2.07 -27.57
N GLN A 313 9.13 -1.61 -26.46
CA GLN A 313 8.90 -0.26 -25.93
C GLN A 313 9.35 0.84 -26.91
N GLN A 314 10.15 0.52 -27.93
CA GLN A 314 10.77 1.52 -28.80
C GLN A 314 10.18 1.68 -30.21
N LEU A 315 9.29 0.79 -30.69
CA LEU A 315 8.97 0.77 -32.13
C LEU A 315 7.49 0.92 -32.52
N ASN A 316 6.53 0.85 -31.60
CA ASN A 316 5.12 1.05 -31.93
C ASN A 316 4.64 2.47 -31.59
N ALA A 317 5.33 3.46 -32.13
CA ALA A 317 4.79 4.79 -32.36
C ALA A 317 4.07 4.81 -33.72
N VAL A 318 3.01 4.02 -33.91
CA VAL A 318 2.19 4.11 -35.12
C VAL A 318 0.69 3.90 -34.81
N ASP A 319 -0.03 5.03 -34.79
CA ASP A 319 -1.46 5.27 -35.00
C ASP A 319 -2.51 4.45 -34.22
N HIS A 320 -3.08 5.06 -33.16
CA HIS A 320 -4.47 5.59 -33.23
C HIS A 320 -4.93 6.44 -32.03
N ASP A 321 -4.14 6.64 -30.98
CA ASP A 321 -4.52 7.48 -29.82
C ASP A 321 -3.34 8.37 -29.43
N SER A 322 -3.57 9.67 -29.24
CA SER A 322 -2.56 10.70 -28.91
C SER A 322 -1.95 10.55 -27.51
N THR A 323 -2.04 9.36 -26.91
CA THR A 323 -1.61 9.10 -25.54
C THR A 323 -0.13 8.69 -25.56
N PRO A 324 0.74 9.32 -24.74
CA PRO A 324 2.17 8.98 -24.68
C PRO A 324 2.44 7.52 -24.26
N ALA A 325 3.68 7.06 -24.48
CA ALA A 325 4.16 5.78 -23.97
C ALA A 325 4.37 5.81 -22.45
N LEU A 326 4.41 4.62 -21.83
CA LEU A 326 4.87 4.46 -20.45
C LEU A 326 6.38 4.70 -20.35
N PRO A 327 6.88 5.26 -19.23
CA PRO A 327 8.30 5.29 -18.95
C PRO A 327 8.89 3.89 -18.90
N SER A 328 10.17 3.77 -19.27
CA SER A 328 10.94 2.52 -19.15
C SER A 328 11.11 2.11 -17.67
N ALA A 329 11.45 0.83 -17.44
CA ALA A 329 11.72 0.34 -16.08
C ALA A 329 12.88 1.09 -15.40
N GLU A 330 13.88 1.50 -16.18
CA GLU A 330 15.03 2.28 -15.72
C GLU A 330 14.62 3.70 -15.31
N GLU A 331 13.74 4.34 -16.08
CA GLU A 331 13.16 5.63 -15.72
C GLU A 331 12.30 5.54 -14.45
N CYS A 332 11.45 4.51 -14.32
CA CYS A 332 10.66 4.29 -13.10
C CYS A 332 11.57 4.07 -11.87
N ALA A 333 12.60 3.23 -11.98
CA ALA A 333 13.58 3.01 -10.91
C ALA A 333 14.32 4.31 -10.52
N PHE A 334 14.64 5.15 -11.51
CA PHE A 334 15.21 6.47 -11.26
C PHE A 334 14.21 7.40 -10.56
N MET A 335 12.95 7.45 -11.00
CA MET A 335 11.89 8.25 -10.36
C MET A 335 11.72 7.87 -8.88
N TYR A 336 11.68 6.59 -8.57
CA TYR A 336 11.61 6.06 -7.21
C TYR A 336 12.81 6.52 -6.36
N SER A 337 14.02 6.27 -6.87
CA SER A 337 15.27 6.61 -6.16
C SER A 337 15.42 8.13 -5.96
N TYR A 338 15.04 8.92 -6.96
CA TYR A 338 15.04 10.38 -6.89
C TYR A 338 14.03 10.88 -5.87
N ALA A 339 12.81 10.33 -5.84
CA ALA A 339 11.78 10.71 -4.89
C ALA A 339 12.24 10.50 -3.44
N SER A 340 12.80 9.31 -3.15
CA SER A 340 13.35 9.01 -1.84
C SER A 340 14.44 10.00 -1.42
N GLY A 341 15.47 10.17 -2.25
CA GLY A 341 16.57 11.08 -1.94
C GLY A 341 16.11 12.54 -1.78
N TYR A 342 15.24 13.01 -2.67
CA TYR A 342 14.72 14.36 -2.65
C TYR A 342 13.86 14.61 -1.40
N LEU A 343 12.89 13.75 -1.10
CA LEU A 343 12.00 13.93 0.05
C LEU A 343 12.74 13.82 1.38
N ARG A 344 13.72 12.91 1.49
CA ARG A 344 14.62 12.86 2.66
C ARG A 344 15.45 14.12 2.83
N SER A 345 15.93 14.72 1.74
CA SER A 345 16.60 16.04 1.80
C SER A 345 15.69 17.15 2.30
N LYS A 346 14.36 16.94 2.26
CA LYS A 346 13.34 17.83 2.80
C LYS A 346 12.86 17.40 4.18
N SER A 347 13.51 16.48 4.88
CA SER A 347 13.09 15.99 6.21
C SER A 347 11.79 15.19 6.20
N PHE A 348 11.50 14.47 5.11
CA PHE A 348 10.53 13.38 5.16
C PHE A 348 11.24 12.06 5.46
N GLU A 349 10.67 11.26 6.35
CA GLU A 349 11.04 9.87 6.60
C GLU A 349 10.35 8.95 5.59
N HIS A 350 11.10 8.15 4.83
CA HIS A 350 10.56 7.07 3.99
C HIS A 350 10.30 5.84 4.87
N TYR A 351 9.09 5.74 5.43
CA TYR A 351 8.83 4.79 6.50
C TYR A 351 8.29 3.43 6.04
N GLU A 352 7.70 3.38 4.85
CA GLU A 352 7.27 2.18 4.13
C GLU A 352 7.34 2.41 2.63
N ILE A 353 7.28 1.32 1.85
CA ILE A 353 7.58 1.25 0.41
C ILE A 353 7.03 2.40 -0.47
N SER A 354 5.87 2.96 -0.10
CA SER A 354 5.14 3.98 -0.84
C SER A 354 4.88 5.25 -0.04
N SER A 355 5.25 5.34 1.24
CA SER A 355 4.88 6.50 2.07
C SER A 355 6.01 7.17 2.80
N TYR A 356 5.83 8.48 2.89
CA TYR A 356 6.74 9.42 3.50
C TYR A 356 6.01 10.24 4.56
N ALA A 357 6.61 10.40 5.73
CA ALA A 357 6.04 11.18 6.83
C ALA A 357 6.96 12.37 7.17
N ASP A 358 6.39 13.54 7.46
CA ASP A 358 7.15 14.70 7.89
C ASP A 358 7.87 14.37 9.20
N ALA A 359 9.20 14.44 9.19
CA ALA A 359 10.06 14.19 10.35
C ALA A 359 10.76 15.47 10.83
N SER A 360 10.31 16.64 10.37
CA SER A 360 10.87 17.93 10.79
C SER A 360 10.45 18.35 12.20
N ASP A 361 9.35 17.80 12.71
CA ASP A 361 8.86 18.09 14.06
C ASP A 361 9.54 17.16 15.09
N SER A 362 10.40 17.74 15.93
CA SER A 362 11.09 17.04 17.03
C SER A 362 10.17 16.72 18.23
N GLY A 363 8.90 17.14 18.20
CA GLY A 363 7.95 17.03 19.29
C GLY A 363 7.22 15.69 19.43
N ASN A 364 7.90 14.53 19.33
CA ASN A 364 7.34 13.19 19.57
C ASN A 364 6.03 12.79 18.81
N ILE A 365 5.50 13.62 17.91
CA ILE A 365 4.30 13.31 17.11
C ILE A 365 4.76 12.68 15.80
N SER A 366 4.31 11.46 15.55
CA SER A 366 4.51 10.79 14.27
C SER A 366 3.42 11.22 13.28
N TYR A 367 3.82 11.56 12.05
CA TYR A 367 2.92 11.79 10.92
C TYR A 367 2.81 10.60 9.97
N ARG A 368 3.34 9.43 10.36
CA ARG A 368 3.06 8.17 9.67
C ARG A 368 1.54 7.92 9.75
N SER A 369 0.92 7.53 8.63
CA SER A 369 -0.52 7.22 8.62
C SER A 369 -0.81 6.08 9.60
N GLN A 370 -1.65 6.33 10.60
CA GLN A 370 -2.00 5.28 11.58
C GLN A 370 -2.77 4.15 10.90
N HIS A 371 -3.64 4.48 9.94
CA HIS A 371 -4.39 3.48 9.20
C HIS A 371 -3.48 2.61 8.33
N ASN A 372 -2.57 3.21 7.56
CA ASN A 372 -1.66 2.46 6.69
C ASN A 372 -0.71 1.58 7.53
N SER A 373 -0.21 2.14 8.64
CA SER A 373 0.70 1.42 9.54
C SER A 373 0.08 0.17 10.15
N ASN A 374 -1.26 0.17 10.33
CA ASN A 374 -1.97 -1.01 10.83
C ASN A 374 -1.75 -2.23 9.92
N TYR A 375 -1.79 -2.07 8.60
CA TYR A 375 -1.62 -3.20 7.65
C TYR A 375 -0.24 -3.84 7.70
N TRP A 376 0.77 -3.07 8.11
CA TRP A 376 2.17 -3.52 8.21
C TRP A 376 2.52 -4.16 9.57
N GLY A 377 1.54 -4.31 10.47
CA GLY A 377 1.72 -4.91 11.79
C GLY A 377 1.53 -6.42 11.79
N TYR A 378 2.17 -7.09 12.75
CA TYR A 378 1.92 -8.51 13.02
C TYR A 378 0.46 -8.71 13.51
N ARG A 379 -0.22 -9.72 12.97
CA ARG A 379 -1.66 -10.00 13.21
C ARG A 379 -2.54 -8.75 13.09
N SER A 380 -2.18 -7.90 12.12
CA SER A 380 -2.94 -6.70 11.79
C SER A 380 -4.41 -7.03 11.56
N SER A 381 -5.27 -6.24 12.19
CA SER A 381 -6.70 -6.48 12.13
C SER A 381 -7.45 -5.20 11.83
N TRP A 382 -8.41 -5.28 10.92
CA TRP A 382 -9.22 -4.16 10.51
C TRP A 382 -10.62 -4.60 10.11
N PHE A 383 -11.57 -3.73 10.44
CA PHE A 383 -12.90 -3.76 9.87
C PHE A 383 -12.88 -3.00 8.55
N ALA A 384 -13.68 -3.46 7.61
CA ALA A 384 -13.88 -2.79 6.33
C ALA A 384 -15.35 -2.94 5.96
N ILE A 385 -16.04 -1.82 5.80
CA ILE A 385 -17.47 -1.77 5.51
C ILE A 385 -17.72 -1.07 4.17
N GLY A 386 -18.82 -1.44 3.52
CA GLY A 386 -19.17 -0.88 2.21
C GLY A 386 -18.80 -1.76 1.02
N LEU A 387 -19.36 -1.39 -0.12
CA LEU A 387 -19.10 -1.94 -1.45
C LEU A 387 -17.64 -2.36 -1.67
N GLY A 388 -17.41 -3.63 -2.00
CA GLY A 388 -16.09 -4.16 -2.37
C GLY A 388 -15.02 -4.09 -1.28
N ALA A 389 -15.37 -3.72 -0.04
CA ALA A 389 -14.45 -3.70 1.07
C ALA A 389 -14.12 -5.11 1.56
N THR A 390 -12.90 -5.31 2.08
CA THR A 390 -12.47 -6.60 2.65
C THR A 390 -11.93 -6.37 4.06
N SER A 391 -12.60 -6.95 5.05
CA SER A 391 -12.11 -6.95 6.44
C SER A 391 -11.08 -8.05 6.64
N ARG A 392 -10.17 -7.87 7.61
CA ARG A 392 -9.37 -8.96 8.21
C ARG A 392 -9.54 -8.88 9.72
N VAL A 393 -10.40 -9.73 10.27
CA VAL A 393 -10.70 -9.73 11.72
C VAL A 393 -10.30 -11.07 12.29
N ASN A 394 -9.33 -11.07 13.22
CA ASN A 394 -8.79 -12.27 13.86
C ASN A 394 -8.37 -13.35 12.84
N GLY A 395 -7.53 -12.98 11.86
CA GLY A 395 -7.07 -13.89 10.80
C GLY A 395 -8.05 -14.04 9.63
N VAL A 396 -9.36 -13.95 9.88
CA VAL A 396 -10.39 -14.21 8.88
C VAL A 396 -10.62 -13.01 7.94
N ARG A 397 -10.58 -13.27 6.63
CA ARG A 397 -10.93 -12.30 5.58
C ARG A 397 -12.40 -12.37 5.20
N ILE A 398 -13.07 -11.22 5.14
CA ILE A 398 -14.49 -11.12 4.78
C ILE A 398 -14.62 -10.08 3.66
N ALA A 399 -14.82 -10.54 2.43
CA ALA A 399 -15.00 -9.68 1.27
C ALA A 399 -16.48 -9.31 1.06
N ARG A 400 -16.75 -8.07 0.66
CA ARG A 400 -18.08 -7.58 0.30
C ARG A 400 -18.30 -7.63 -1.21
N PRO A 401 -19.55 -7.77 -1.68
CA PRO A 401 -19.84 -7.67 -3.11
C PRO A 401 -19.31 -6.37 -3.72
N ARG A 402 -18.76 -6.43 -4.94
CA ARG A 402 -18.18 -5.26 -5.65
C ARG A 402 -19.21 -4.46 -6.46
N ALA A 403 -20.39 -5.02 -6.73
CA ALA A 403 -21.48 -4.34 -7.45
C ALA A 403 -22.49 -3.73 -6.47
N LEU A 404 -22.96 -2.51 -6.78
CA LEU A 404 -23.77 -1.71 -5.85
C LEU A 404 -25.08 -2.41 -5.45
N SER A 405 -25.79 -2.98 -6.42
CA SER A 405 -27.03 -3.73 -6.19
C SER A 405 -26.79 -4.89 -5.24
N ASP A 406 -25.71 -5.63 -5.46
CA ASP A 406 -25.42 -6.88 -4.78
C ASP A 406 -25.00 -6.60 -3.34
N TYR A 407 -24.22 -5.53 -3.12
CA TYR A 407 -23.87 -5.09 -1.78
C TYR A 407 -25.09 -4.63 -0.98
N CYS A 408 -25.97 -3.82 -1.59
CA CYS A 408 -27.19 -3.37 -0.91
C CYS A 408 -28.11 -4.55 -0.56
N GLN A 409 -28.27 -5.52 -1.46
CA GLN A 409 -29.06 -6.72 -1.21
C GLN A 409 -28.44 -7.61 -0.12
N TRP A 410 -27.12 -7.77 -0.15
CA TRP A 410 -26.37 -8.50 0.89
C TRP A 410 -26.55 -7.85 2.27
N ALA A 411 -26.44 -6.51 2.35
CA ALA A 411 -26.60 -5.79 3.60
C ALA A 411 -28.01 -5.94 4.20
N GLU A 412 -29.06 -5.98 3.37
CA GLU A 412 -30.44 -6.22 3.84
C GLU A 412 -30.58 -7.60 4.54
N GLN A 413 -29.80 -8.60 4.10
CA GLN A 413 -29.83 -9.95 4.66
C GLN A 413 -29.07 -10.08 5.99
N LEU A 414 -28.19 -9.14 6.33
CA LEU A 414 -27.48 -9.12 7.62
C LEU A 414 -28.40 -8.97 8.83
N SER A 415 -29.63 -8.49 8.63
CA SER A 415 -30.65 -8.43 9.68
C SER A 415 -31.09 -9.82 10.18
N SER A 416 -30.99 -10.86 9.34
CA SER A 416 -31.29 -12.25 9.70
C SER A 416 -30.09 -13.03 10.21
N GLU A 417 -28.88 -12.69 9.73
CA GLU A 417 -27.63 -13.34 10.10
C GLU A 417 -26.58 -12.26 10.39
N PRO A 418 -26.48 -11.78 11.65
CA PRO A 418 -25.50 -10.78 12.00
C PRO A 418 -24.09 -11.28 11.68
N LEU A 419 -23.19 -10.35 11.33
CA LEU A 419 -21.76 -10.62 11.37
C LEU A 419 -21.40 -10.91 12.83
N ALA A 420 -21.49 -12.18 13.23
CA ALA A 420 -20.91 -12.63 14.49
C ALA A 420 -19.46 -12.19 14.41
N CYS A 421 -19.03 -11.29 15.30
CA CYS A 421 -17.60 -11.16 15.55
C CYS A 421 -17.18 -12.57 15.92
N MET A 422 -16.49 -13.24 14.99
CA MET A 422 -16.02 -14.58 15.23
C MET A 422 -15.15 -14.46 16.47
N VAL A 423 -15.72 -14.94 17.58
CA VAL A 423 -15.01 -15.30 18.80
C VAL A 423 -13.78 -16.06 18.33
N PRO A 424 -12.59 -15.85 18.91
CA PRO A 424 -11.38 -16.54 18.48
C PRO A 424 -11.71 -18.02 18.30
N GLY A 425 -11.91 -18.41 17.04
CA GLY A 425 -11.78 -19.79 16.66
C GLY A 425 -10.30 -20.03 16.81
N GLU A 426 -9.94 -21.12 17.45
CA GLU A 426 -8.63 -21.73 17.28
C GLU A 426 -8.54 -22.19 15.81
N ASP A 427 -8.63 -21.26 14.86
CA ASP A 427 -8.13 -21.52 13.54
C ASP A 427 -6.62 -21.54 13.74
N GLU A 428 -6.09 -22.75 13.67
CA GLU A 428 -4.68 -23.06 13.49
C GLU A 428 -4.24 -22.38 12.18
N ASP A 429 -4.06 -21.06 12.20
CA ASP A 429 -3.23 -20.40 11.19
C ASP A 429 -1.90 -21.16 11.26
N ASP A 430 -1.50 -21.77 10.13
CA ASP A 430 -0.22 -22.44 10.02
C ASP A 430 0.85 -21.43 10.43
N ASP A 431 1.63 -21.73 11.48
CA ASP A 431 2.69 -20.85 11.97
C ASP A 431 3.62 -20.39 10.82
N ASN A 432 3.69 -21.17 9.74
CA ASN A 432 4.38 -20.82 8.51
C ASN A 432 3.73 -19.64 7.74
N ASP A 433 2.42 -19.64 7.57
CA ASP A 433 1.69 -18.55 6.89
C ASP A 433 1.79 -17.24 7.67
N GLU A 434 1.72 -17.31 9.01
CA GLU A 434 1.94 -16.13 9.87
C GLU A 434 3.37 -15.56 9.72
N LEU A 435 4.38 -16.43 9.63
CA LEU A 435 5.78 -16.01 9.45
C LEU A 435 6.01 -15.38 8.06
N LEU A 436 5.44 -15.97 7.00
CA LEU A 436 5.51 -15.42 5.65
C LEU A 436 4.85 -14.04 5.58
N ASP A 437 3.65 -13.87 6.16
CA ASP A 437 2.96 -12.57 6.23
C ASP A 437 3.77 -11.55 7.04
N LEU A 438 4.35 -11.96 8.16
CA LEU A 438 5.22 -11.10 8.97
C LEU A 438 6.46 -10.64 8.17
N ALA A 439 7.17 -11.55 7.52
CA ALA A 439 8.33 -11.20 6.70
C ALA A 439 7.94 -10.29 5.52
N MET A 440 6.83 -10.59 4.84
CA MET A 440 6.30 -9.80 3.73
C MET A 440 5.99 -8.36 4.14
N THR A 441 5.29 -8.19 5.26
CA THR A 441 4.81 -6.89 5.71
C THR A 441 5.93 -6.07 6.34
N ARG A 442 6.72 -6.67 7.24
CA ARG A 442 7.74 -5.95 8.00
C ARG A 442 8.93 -5.51 7.17
N LEU A 443 9.40 -6.32 6.23
CA LEU A 443 10.53 -5.96 5.39
C LEU A 443 10.22 -4.82 4.41
N ARG A 444 8.94 -4.52 4.14
CA ARG A 444 8.50 -3.33 3.37
C ARG A 444 8.40 -2.05 4.20
N THR A 445 8.82 -2.10 5.46
CA THR A 445 8.89 -0.94 6.35
C THR A 445 10.33 -0.62 6.74
N SER A 446 10.60 0.65 7.06
CA SER A 446 11.91 1.10 7.54
C SER A 446 12.26 0.58 8.94
N ASP A 447 11.25 0.11 9.67
CA ASP A 447 11.38 -0.49 10.99
C ASP A 447 11.95 -1.92 10.90
N GLY A 448 11.66 -2.63 9.80
CA GLY A 448 12.19 -3.97 9.53
C GLY A 448 11.60 -5.07 10.41
N LEU A 449 12.31 -6.20 10.43
CA LEU A 449 11.93 -7.44 11.09
C LEU A 449 12.80 -7.68 12.34
N ASP A 450 12.15 -7.85 13.49
CA ASP A 450 12.78 -8.18 14.76
C ASP A 450 13.06 -9.69 14.83
N LEU A 451 14.35 -10.07 14.86
CA LEU A 451 14.76 -11.46 14.86
C LEU A 451 14.64 -12.11 16.25
N ASP A 452 14.65 -11.33 17.32
CA ASP A 452 14.41 -11.84 18.66
C ASP A 452 12.94 -12.29 18.79
N PHE A 453 12.01 -11.48 18.27
CA PHE A 453 10.60 -11.84 18.17
C PHE A 453 10.39 -13.11 17.33
N VAL A 454 11.04 -13.18 16.16
CA VAL A 454 10.94 -14.38 15.30
C VAL A 454 11.46 -15.62 16.02
N ALA A 455 12.59 -15.53 16.73
CA ALA A 455 13.13 -16.66 17.48
C ALA A 455 12.21 -17.11 18.61
N GLU A 456 11.59 -16.18 19.33
CA GLU A 456 10.67 -16.47 20.43
C GLU A 456 9.39 -17.14 19.92
N LYS A 457 8.83 -16.64 18.81
CA LYS A 457 7.53 -17.08 18.30
C LYS A 457 7.60 -18.27 17.36
N PHE A 458 8.56 -18.29 16.43
CA PHE A 458 8.65 -19.29 15.34
C PHE A 458 9.91 -20.18 15.45
N GLY A 459 10.79 -19.90 16.42
CA GLY A 459 11.97 -20.70 16.69
C GLY A 459 13.24 -20.22 15.99
N GLN A 460 14.38 -20.62 16.56
CA GLN A 460 15.72 -20.21 16.11
C GLN A 460 16.06 -20.64 14.68
N LYS A 461 15.47 -21.75 14.21
CA LYS A 461 15.71 -22.25 12.85
C LYS A 461 15.20 -21.25 11.80
N CYS A 462 13.99 -20.71 12.00
CA CYS A 462 13.39 -19.72 11.11
C CYS A 462 14.25 -18.46 10.98
N VAL A 463 14.89 -18.02 12.07
CA VAL A 463 15.85 -16.91 12.03
C VAL A 463 17.04 -17.21 11.12
N VAL A 464 17.59 -18.43 11.19
CA VAL A 464 18.69 -18.86 10.31
C VAL A 464 18.26 -18.84 8.85
N ASP A 465 17.09 -19.39 8.54
CA ASP A 465 16.57 -19.46 7.16
C ASP A 465 16.30 -18.06 6.59
N ILE A 466 15.71 -17.17 7.40
CA ILE A 466 15.50 -15.76 7.05
C ILE A 466 16.83 -15.07 6.77
N LEU A 467 17.84 -15.26 7.62
CA LEU A 467 19.16 -14.66 7.41
C LEU A 467 19.85 -15.20 6.15
N CYS A 468 19.69 -16.49 5.83
CA CYS A 468 20.18 -17.08 4.60
C CYS A 468 19.53 -16.43 3.37
N GLY A 469 18.21 -16.29 3.34
CA GLY A 469 17.50 -15.65 2.22
C GLY A 469 17.78 -14.15 2.12
N PHE A 470 18.02 -13.49 3.26
CA PHE A 470 18.36 -12.07 3.35
C PHE A 470 19.85 -11.79 3.05
N GLN A 471 20.69 -12.81 2.94
CA GLN A 471 22.15 -12.65 2.76
C GLN A 471 22.48 -11.83 1.51
N LEU A 472 21.75 -12.03 0.41
CA LEU A 472 21.95 -11.26 -0.82
C LEU A 472 21.74 -9.75 -0.58
N ALA A 473 20.78 -9.38 0.26
CA ALA A 473 20.53 -7.99 0.59
C ALA A 473 21.70 -7.39 1.39
N LEU A 474 22.31 -8.15 2.29
CA LEU A 474 23.50 -7.73 3.03
C LEU A 474 24.71 -7.57 2.10
N ASP A 475 24.95 -8.55 1.23
CA ASP A 475 26.09 -8.57 0.32
C ASP A 475 26.06 -7.41 -0.68
N LEU A 476 24.87 -7.01 -1.12
CA LEU A 476 24.66 -5.92 -2.06
C LEU A 476 24.40 -4.57 -1.37
N ASN A 477 24.50 -4.48 -0.04
CA ASN A 477 24.17 -3.29 0.74
C ASN A 477 22.72 -2.79 0.53
N LEU A 478 21.82 -3.68 0.14
CA LEU A 478 20.38 -3.46 0.01
C LEU A 478 19.64 -3.69 1.34
N GLY A 479 20.31 -4.28 2.32
CA GLY A 479 19.78 -4.47 3.67
C GLY A 479 20.87 -4.26 4.73
N THR A 480 20.42 -4.03 5.96
CA THR A 480 21.30 -3.91 7.13
C THR A 480 20.79 -4.84 8.22
N ARG A 481 21.73 -5.54 8.87
CA ARG A 481 21.47 -6.21 10.14
C ARG A 481 21.93 -5.32 11.28
N ILE A 482 21.03 -5.03 12.21
CA ILE A 482 21.28 -4.26 13.41
C ILE A 482 21.36 -5.23 14.58
N THR A 483 22.54 -5.39 15.17
CA THR A 483 22.71 -6.16 16.39
C THR A 483 22.66 -5.21 17.60
N SER A 484 21.87 -5.55 18.62
CA SER A 484 21.81 -4.77 19.85
C SER A 484 22.34 -5.60 21.02
N GLU A 485 23.33 -5.07 21.74
CA GLU A 485 23.89 -5.67 22.97
C GLU A 485 24.40 -7.13 22.84
N GLN A 486 25.11 -7.59 23.88
CA GLN A 486 25.54 -8.99 23.96
C GLN A 486 24.32 -9.87 24.28
N ASN A 487 24.07 -10.92 23.48
CA ASN A 487 23.00 -11.93 23.61
C ASN A 487 21.64 -11.65 22.96
N LYS A 488 21.51 -10.68 22.05
CA LYS A 488 20.31 -10.56 21.19
C LYS A 488 20.63 -10.81 19.72
N LEU A 489 19.66 -11.35 18.99
CA LEU A 489 19.74 -11.59 17.55
C LEU A 489 19.63 -10.29 16.75
N GLY A 490 18.92 -9.30 17.30
CA GLY A 490 18.75 -7.97 16.73
C GLY A 490 17.64 -7.91 15.69
N SER A 491 17.77 -7.03 14.70
CA SER A 491 16.80 -6.86 13.61
C SER A 491 17.47 -6.79 12.24
N ILE A 492 16.68 -7.04 11.19
CA ILE A 492 17.07 -6.77 9.80
C ILE A 492 16.11 -5.77 9.17
N ARG A 493 16.61 -4.92 8.29
CA ARG A 493 15.77 -4.00 7.51
C ARG A 493 16.37 -3.75 6.14
N LEU A 494 15.52 -3.37 5.20
CA LEU A 494 15.94 -2.94 3.87
C LEU A 494 16.48 -1.50 3.93
N ASN A 495 17.53 -1.23 3.17
CA ASN A 495 18.17 0.08 3.08
C ASN A 495 17.45 0.94 2.04
N ASP A 496 16.99 2.13 2.43
CA ASP A 496 16.39 3.07 1.50
C ASP A 496 17.43 3.75 0.58
N PRO A 497 17.17 3.92 -0.74
CA PRO A 497 16.01 3.41 -1.48
C PRO A 497 16.19 2.01 -2.09
N GLY A 498 17.43 1.57 -2.28
CA GLY A 498 17.74 0.36 -3.07
C GLY A 498 17.08 -0.91 -2.51
N GLY A 499 17.12 -1.09 -1.20
CA GLY A 499 16.46 -2.20 -0.53
C GLY A 499 14.96 -2.25 -0.78
N PHE A 500 14.25 -1.12 -0.66
CA PHE A 500 12.82 -1.08 -0.96
C PHE A 500 12.52 -1.30 -2.44
N LEU A 501 13.33 -0.72 -3.33
CA LEU A 501 13.19 -0.93 -4.78
C LEU A 501 13.28 -2.42 -5.15
N PHE A 502 14.15 -3.18 -4.48
CA PHE A 502 14.33 -4.62 -4.69
C PHE A 502 13.61 -5.50 -3.64
N SER A 503 12.65 -4.95 -2.88
CA SER A 503 12.06 -5.65 -1.74
C SER A 503 11.41 -6.96 -2.15
N ASN A 504 10.74 -7.00 -3.30
CA ASN A 504 10.05 -8.19 -3.80
C ASN A 504 11.05 -9.33 -4.02
N ASN A 505 12.17 -9.07 -4.70
CA ASN A 505 13.20 -10.07 -4.95
C ASN A 505 13.83 -10.60 -3.65
N ILE A 506 14.10 -9.70 -2.69
CA ILE A 506 14.71 -10.07 -1.41
C ILE A 506 13.74 -10.93 -0.58
N ILE A 507 12.47 -10.53 -0.50
CA ILE A 507 11.45 -11.26 0.27
C ILE A 507 11.17 -12.62 -0.38
N SER A 508 11.14 -12.71 -1.71
CA SER A 508 11.02 -14.00 -2.40
C SER A 508 12.17 -14.95 -2.06
N ASN A 509 13.41 -14.47 -1.93
CA ASN A 509 14.53 -15.31 -1.49
C ASN A 509 14.37 -15.78 -0.05
N VAL A 510 13.86 -14.93 0.85
CA VAL A 510 13.54 -15.31 2.22
C VAL A 510 12.49 -16.42 2.26
N PHE A 511 11.45 -16.31 1.43
CA PHE A 511 10.39 -17.32 1.35
C PHE A 511 10.93 -18.66 0.85
N LEU A 512 11.77 -18.65 -0.19
CA LEU A 512 12.40 -19.87 -0.71
C LEU A 512 13.25 -20.61 0.33
N GLU A 513 13.91 -19.91 1.25
CA GLU A 513 14.68 -20.56 2.33
C GLU A 513 13.78 -21.10 3.45
N LEU A 514 12.68 -20.40 3.76
CA LEU A 514 11.67 -20.87 4.72
C LEU A 514 10.96 -22.13 4.21
N GLU A 515 10.60 -22.19 2.92
CA GLU A 515 9.93 -23.35 2.31
C GLU A 515 10.81 -24.60 2.24
N LYS A 516 12.14 -24.46 2.08
CA LYS A 516 13.08 -25.62 2.09
C LYS A 516 13.10 -26.35 3.44
N SER A 517 12.56 -25.72 4.47
CA SER A 517 12.70 -26.07 5.87
C SER A 517 11.41 -26.61 6.49
N SER A 518 10.27 -26.37 5.81
CA SER A 518 8.97 -27.00 6.03
C SER A 518 8.97 -28.44 5.51
#